data_AF-A0A918GW62-F1
#
_entry.id   AF-A0A918GW62-F1
#
_cell.length_a   1.000
_cell.length_b   1.000
_cell.length_c   1.000
_cell.angle_alpha   90.00
_cell.angle_beta   90.00
_cell.angle_gamma   90.00
#
_symmetry.space_group_name_H-M   'P 1'
#
loop_
_entity.id
_entity.type
_entity.pdbx_description
1 polymer ?
#
loop_
_entity_poly.entity_id
_entity_poly.type
_entity_poly.pdbx_seq_one_letter_code
_entity_poly.pdbx_strand_id
1 'polypeptide(L)'
;MAKPTNDFACEAGAQDFIAVAYREPKAGRRVTVRGTCSCNTEGFTLTLELASPPIVATPEELHLMLVETAPTGTVAQVVTPTPVEGTFPIADEVERVVIRNRGFSVPVKEE
;
A
#
# COMPACT_ATOMS: atom_id res chain seq x y z
N MET A 1 7.05 -10.86 24.66
CA MET A 1 6.37 -9.87 23.81
C MET A 1 5.98 -10.58 22.53
N ALA A 2 4.69 -10.88 22.33
CA ALA A 2 4.22 -11.51 21.11
C ALA A 2 4.32 -10.49 19.98
N LYS A 3 5.11 -10.79 18.94
CA LYS A 3 4.97 -10.10 17.65
C LYS A 3 3.50 -10.26 17.23
N PRO A 4 2.81 -9.22 16.74
CA PRO A 4 1.58 -9.47 16.02
C PRO A 4 1.95 -10.38 14.85
N THR A 5 1.58 -11.65 14.94
CA THR A 5 1.50 -12.54 13.78
C THR A 5 0.46 -11.89 12.90
N ASN A 6 0.95 -11.05 11.99
CA ASN A 6 0.13 -10.46 10.95
C ASN A 6 -0.36 -11.66 10.12
N ASP A 7 -1.64 -11.99 10.20
CA ASP A 7 -2.30 -13.11 9.51
C ASP A 7 -2.37 -12.91 7.98
N PHE A 8 -1.42 -12.17 7.41
CA PHE A 8 -1.31 -11.89 5.98
C PHE A 8 -0.50 -13.00 5.29
N ALA A 9 -0.96 -13.44 4.13
CA ALA A 9 -0.28 -14.44 3.33
C ALA A 9 0.96 -13.88 2.62
N CYS A 10 1.02 -12.55 2.43
CA CYS A 10 2.14 -11.87 1.81
C CYS A 10 2.93 -11.02 2.81
N GLU A 11 4.24 -11.14 2.75
CA GLU A 11 5.17 -10.26 3.48
C GLU A 11 5.33 -8.94 2.74
N ALA A 12 5.19 -7.83 3.47
CA ALA A 12 5.31 -6.48 2.94
C ALA A 12 6.00 -5.57 3.97
N GLY A 13 6.95 -4.75 3.53
CA GLY A 13 7.64 -3.76 4.37
C GLY A 13 7.81 -2.42 3.66
N ALA A 14 8.00 -1.36 4.44
CA ALA A 14 8.12 0.01 3.90
C ALA A 14 9.26 0.18 2.89
N GLN A 15 10.35 -0.58 3.05
CA GLN A 15 11.51 -0.53 2.17
C GLN A 15 11.21 -1.01 0.74
N ASP A 16 10.16 -1.82 0.57
CA ASP A 16 9.76 -2.40 -0.72
C ASP A 16 8.71 -1.55 -1.43
N PHE A 17 8.40 -0.37 -0.88
CA PHE A 17 7.42 0.57 -1.41
C PHE A 17 8.04 1.93 -1.70
N ILE A 18 7.52 2.57 -2.74
CA ILE A 18 7.81 3.94 -3.12
C ILE A 18 6.50 4.70 -3.29
N ALA A 19 6.48 5.95 -2.86
CA ALA A 19 5.38 6.87 -3.06
C ALA A 19 5.92 8.12 -3.77
N VAL A 20 5.44 8.37 -4.99
CA VAL A 20 5.86 9.50 -5.81
C VAL A 20 4.66 10.39 -6.07
N ALA A 21 4.73 11.64 -5.61
CA ALA A 21 3.75 12.67 -5.89
C ALA A 21 4.10 13.47 -7.13
N TYR A 22 3.07 13.87 -7.86
CA TYR A 22 3.17 14.71 -9.04
C TYR A 22 1.91 15.57 -9.15
N ARG A 23 2.03 16.74 -9.77
CA ARG A 23 0.88 17.60 -10.07
C ARG A 23 0.35 17.33 -11.46
N GLU A 24 -0.93 17.00 -11.52
CA GLU A 24 -1.65 16.86 -12.78
C GLU A 24 -2.42 18.16 -13.07
N PRO A 25 -2.23 18.80 -14.26
CA PRO A 25 -2.73 20.15 -14.57
C PRO A 25 -4.23 20.40 -14.37
N LYS A 26 -5.05 19.35 -14.25
CA LYS A 26 -6.51 19.43 -14.08
C LYS A 26 -7.06 18.61 -12.91
N ALA A 27 -6.24 17.77 -12.28
CA ALA A 27 -6.66 16.86 -11.22
C ALA A 27 -6.00 17.15 -9.86
N GLY A 28 -5.12 18.16 -9.79
CA GLY A 28 -4.42 18.54 -8.57
C GLY A 28 -3.21 17.65 -8.30
N ARG A 29 -2.80 17.58 -7.03
CA ARG A 29 -1.68 16.73 -6.61
C ARG A 29 -2.17 15.28 -6.48
N ARG A 30 -1.39 14.36 -7.03
CA ARG A 30 -1.65 12.92 -6.98
C ARG A 30 -0.41 12.22 -6.48
N VAL A 31 -0.58 11.05 -5.88
CA VAL A 31 0.51 10.16 -5.51
C VAL A 31 0.33 8.81 -6.17
N THR A 32 1.39 8.32 -6.81
CA THR A 32 1.50 6.94 -7.25
C THR A 32 2.30 6.18 -6.22
N VAL A 33 1.66 5.18 -5.62
CA VAL A 33 2.27 4.26 -4.66
C VAL A 33 2.51 2.95 -5.37
N ARG A 34 3.76 2.48 -5.35
CA ARG A 34 4.18 1.21 -5.94
C ARG A 34 4.93 0.41 -4.90
N GLY A 35 4.79 -0.90 -4.93
CA GLY A 35 5.61 -1.79 -4.12
C GLY A 35 5.60 -3.21 -4.64
N THR A 36 6.40 -4.06 -4.02
CA THR A 36 6.39 -5.51 -4.27
C THR A 36 6.34 -6.23 -2.95
N CYS A 37 5.45 -7.20 -2.83
CA CYS A 37 5.32 -8.04 -1.63
C CYS A 37 5.69 -9.48 -1.98
N SER A 38 6.08 -10.27 -0.99
CA SER A 38 6.42 -11.69 -1.19
C SER A 38 5.29 -12.56 -0.63
N CYS A 39 4.49 -13.18 -1.50
CA CYS A 39 3.42 -14.09 -1.09
C CYS A 39 3.94 -15.54 -1.08
N ASN A 40 3.58 -16.33 -0.07
CA ASN A 40 4.02 -17.74 0.04
C ASN A 40 3.31 -18.71 -0.92
N THR A 41 2.44 -18.18 -1.76
CA THR A 41 1.60 -18.91 -2.70
C THR A 41 1.45 -18.09 -3.98
N GLU A 42 1.46 -18.77 -5.11
CA GLU A 42 1.23 -18.15 -6.40
C GLU A 42 -0.23 -17.71 -6.55
N GLY A 43 -0.47 -16.62 -7.30
CA GLY A 43 -1.80 -16.18 -7.70
C GLY A 43 -2.49 -15.21 -6.71
N PHE A 44 -1.83 -14.83 -5.62
CA PHE A 44 -2.31 -13.73 -4.79
C PHE A 44 -2.35 -12.42 -5.59
N THR A 45 -3.43 -11.67 -5.41
CA THR A 45 -3.56 -10.31 -5.96
C THR A 45 -3.53 -9.31 -4.82
N LEU A 46 -2.77 -8.23 -4.98
CA LEU A 46 -2.63 -7.16 -4.00
C LEU A 46 -3.19 -5.86 -4.55
N THR A 47 -4.00 -5.17 -3.75
CA THR A 47 -4.58 -3.88 -4.10
C THR A 47 -4.39 -2.88 -2.96
N LEU A 48 -4.27 -1.60 -3.32
CA LEU A 48 -4.28 -0.49 -2.36
C LEU A 48 -5.66 0.14 -2.35
N GLU A 49 -6.24 0.26 -1.17
CA GLU A 49 -7.56 0.86 -0.96
C GLU A 49 -7.49 1.98 0.08
N LEU A 50 -8.32 3.02 -0.05
CA LEU A 50 -8.40 4.09 0.94
C LEU A 50 -8.93 3.54 2.27
N ALA A 51 -8.20 3.81 3.36
CA ALA A 51 -8.69 3.46 4.69
C ALA A 51 -9.76 4.47 5.14
N SER A 52 -11.00 4.02 5.39
CA SER A 52 -12.08 4.84 5.98
C SER A 52 -12.00 4.88 7.52
N PRO A 53 -12.45 5.96 8.22
CA PRO A 53 -13.25 7.08 7.72
C PRO A 53 -12.43 8.35 7.38
N PRO A 54 -13.01 9.26 6.57
CA PRO A 54 -12.35 10.40 5.91
C PRO A 54 -11.93 11.56 6.82
N ILE A 55 -12.22 11.50 8.13
CA ILE A 55 -11.83 12.53 9.09
C ILE A 55 -10.57 12.05 9.79
N VAL A 56 -9.43 12.35 9.18
CA VAL A 56 -8.14 12.10 9.79
C VAL A 56 -7.62 13.42 10.33
N ALA A 57 -7.31 13.48 11.63
CA ALA A 57 -6.67 14.64 12.26
C ALA A 57 -5.24 14.90 11.76
N THR A 58 -4.77 14.11 10.79
CA THR A 58 -3.44 14.18 10.18
C THR A 58 -3.57 14.48 8.69
N PRO A 59 -3.74 15.75 8.29
CA PRO A 59 -3.80 16.14 6.88
C PRO A 59 -2.52 15.80 6.11
N GLU A 60 -1.42 15.56 6.84
CA GLU A 60 -0.11 15.17 6.30
C GLU A 60 -0.03 13.70 5.87
N GLU A 61 -1.06 12.89 6.11
CA GLU A 61 -1.00 11.44 5.90
C GLU A 61 -2.12 10.93 4.99
N LEU A 62 -1.75 10.22 3.93
CA LEU A 62 -2.68 9.40 3.16
C LEU A 62 -2.76 8.01 3.79
N HIS A 63 -3.93 7.59 4.22
CA HIS A 63 -4.12 6.29 4.85
C HIS A 63 -4.68 5.28 3.86
N LEU A 64 -3.92 4.21 3.62
CA LEU A 64 -4.28 3.11 2.72
C LEU A 64 -4.33 1.78 3.48
N MET A 65 -5.01 0.81 2.88
CA MET A 65 -5.00 -0.60 3.25
C MET A 65 -4.40 -1.39 2.10
N LEU A 66 -3.50 -2.33 2.42
CA LEU A 66 -3.00 -3.32 1.48
C LEU A 66 -3.88 -4.56 1.56
N VAL A 67 -4.81 -4.70 0.62
CA VAL A 67 -5.79 -5.78 0.57
C VAL A 67 -5.20 -6.96 -0.20
N GLU A 68 -5.30 -8.15 0.39
CA GLU A 68 -4.90 -9.40 -0.23
C GLU A 68 -6.13 -10.16 -0.72
N THR A 69 -6.17 -10.48 -2.00
CA THR A 69 -7.16 -11.39 -2.58
C THR A 69 -6.50 -12.74 -2.82
N ALA A 70 -6.97 -13.76 -2.12
CA ALA A 70 -6.48 -15.12 -2.29
C ALA A 70 -6.87 -15.67 -3.69
N PRO A 71 -6.00 -16.46 -4.33
CA PRO A 71 -6.33 -17.13 -5.58
C PRO A 71 -7.43 -18.19 -5.36
N THR A 72 -8.20 -18.45 -6.40
CA THR A 72 -9.19 -19.54 -6.40
C THR A 72 -8.57 -20.84 -6.90
N GLY A 73 -8.76 -21.94 -6.17
CA GLY A 73 -8.33 -23.28 -6.58
C GLY A 73 -7.04 -23.76 -5.89
N THR A 74 -6.49 -24.89 -6.37
CA THR A 74 -5.23 -25.46 -5.86
C THR A 74 -4.06 -24.65 -6.39
N VAL A 75 -3.32 -23.98 -5.51
CA VAL A 75 -2.12 -23.21 -5.85
C VAL A 75 -0.87 -23.85 -5.27
N ALA A 76 0.25 -23.72 -5.98
CA ALA A 76 1.55 -24.16 -5.50
C ALA A 76 2.03 -23.24 -4.38
N GLN A 77 2.65 -23.83 -3.36
CA GLN A 77 3.36 -23.09 -2.31
C GLN A 77 4.74 -22.69 -2.83
N VAL A 78 4.81 -21.50 -3.39
CA VAL A 78 6.04 -20.89 -3.93
C VAL A 78 6.06 -19.43 -3.53
N VAL A 79 7.24 -18.94 -3.13
CA VAL A 79 7.42 -17.51 -2.84
C VAL A 79 7.36 -16.73 -4.14
N THR A 80 6.28 -15.97 -4.33
CA THR A 80 6.01 -15.20 -5.53
C THR A 80 6.11 -13.71 -5.23
N PRO A 81 6.95 -12.94 -5.97
CA PRO A 81 6.92 -11.49 -5.94
C PRO A 81 5.61 -10.99 -6.56
N THR A 82 4.80 -10.31 -5.77
CA THR A 82 3.50 -9.77 -6.17
C THR A 82 3.56 -8.25 -6.19
N PRO A 83 3.52 -7.62 -7.38
CA PRO A 83 3.54 -6.17 -7.48
C PRO A 83 2.20 -5.59 -7.01
N VAL A 84 2.26 -4.38 -6.46
CA VAL A 84 1.08 -3.59 -6.12
C VAL A 84 1.31 -2.15 -6.56
N GLU A 85 0.28 -1.56 -7.17
CA GLU A 85 0.29 -0.18 -7.61
C GLU A 85 -1.08 0.46 -7.39
N GLY A 86 -1.08 1.73 -6.99
CA GLY A 86 -2.29 2.54 -6.90
C GLY A 86 -1.97 4.02 -7.01
N THR A 87 -2.86 4.77 -7.67
CA THR A 87 -2.75 6.22 -7.80
C THR A 87 -3.93 6.89 -7.13
N PHE A 88 -3.64 7.80 -6.21
CA PHE A 88 -4.65 8.47 -5.39
C PHE A 88 -4.53 9.99 -5.48
N PRO A 89 -5.66 10.72 -5.49
CA PRO A 89 -5.63 12.17 -5.27
C PRO A 89 -5.20 12.45 -3.84
N ILE A 90 -4.34 13.45 -3.65
CA ILE A 90 -3.87 13.88 -2.32
C ILE A 90 -3.97 15.40 -2.17
N ALA A 91 -4.08 15.85 -0.92
CA ALA A 91 -3.95 17.26 -0.60
C ALA A 91 -2.48 17.70 -0.66
N ASP A 92 -2.24 19.01 -0.70
CA ASP A 92 -0.89 19.56 -0.79
C ASP A 92 -0.08 19.34 0.51
N GLU A 93 -0.76 19.13 1.63
CA GLU A 93 -0.16 18.87 2.94
C GLU A 93 0.36 17.44 3.10
N VAL A 94 -0.05 16.49 2.23
CA VAL A 94 0.32 15.07 2.38
C VAL A 94 1.82 14.86 2.15
N GLU A 95 2.51 14.29 3.14
CA GLU A 95 3.94 13.99 3.09
C GLU A 95 4.24 12.49 3.23
N ARG A 96 3.29 11.71 3.74
CA ARG A 96 3.49 10.28 4.05
C ARG A 96 2.27 9.46 3.66
N VAL A 97 2.52 8.24 3.18
CA VAL A 97 1.49 7.21 2.94
C VAL A 97 1.58 6.17 4.05
N VAL A 98 0.50 5.94 4.79
CA VAL A 98 0.44 4.97 5.89
C VAL A 98 -0.37 3.76 5.46
N ILE A 99 0.25 2.58 5.42
CA ILE A 99 -0.43 1.31 5.19
C ILE A 99 -0.93 0.79 6.54
N ARG A 100 -2.15 1.18 6.92
CA ARG A 100 -2.69 1.01 8.27
C ARG A 100 -2.71 -0.44 8.74
N ASN A 101 -3.21 -1.34 7.90
CA ASN A 101 -3.32 -2.76 8.24
C ASN A 101 -1.96 -3.47 8.33
N ARG A 102 -0.88 -2.84 7.84
CA ARG A 102 0.49 -3.36 7.96
C ARG A 102 1.34 -2.63 9.00
N GLY A 103 0.89 -1.47 9.47
CA GLY A 103 1.56 -0.69 10.51
C GLY A 103 2.86 -0.03 10.07
N PHE A 104 3.02 0.26 8.77
CA PHE A 104 4.19 0.98 8.25
C PHE A 104 3.80 2.20 7.41
N SER A 105 4.75 3.11 7.22
CA SER A 105 4.58 4.32 6.42
C SER A 105 5.69 4.47 5.38
N VAL A 106 5.35 5.09 4.26
CA VAL A 106 6.24 5.36 3.13
C VAL A 106 6.28 6.88 2.93
N PRO A 107 7.48 7.51 2.92
CA PRO A 107 7.59 8.93 2.64
C PRO A 107 7.24 9.23 1.19
N VAL A 108 6.47 10.30 0.96
CA VAL A 108 6.15 10.81 -0.37
C VAL A 108 7.34 11.61 -0.89
N LYS A 109 7.75 11.33 -2.12
CA LYS A 109 8.77 12.09 -2.85
C LYS A 109 8.11 12.80 -4.01
N GLU A 110 8.52 14.02 -4.33
CA GLU A 110 8.07 14.69 -5.56
C GLU A 110 8.84 14.14 -6.77
N GLU A 111 8.14 14.05 -7.91
CA GLU A 111 8.73 13.79 -9.23
C GLU A 111 9.50 14.99 -9.78
#